data_AF-A0A258LN63-F1
#
_entry.id   AF-A0A258LN63-F1
#
_cell.length_a   1.000
_cell.length_b   1.000
_cell.length_c   1.000
_cell.angle_alpha   90.00
_cell.angle_beta   90.00
_cell.angle_gamma   90.00
#
_symmetry.space_group_name_H-M   'P 1'
#
loop_
_entity.id
_entity.type
_entity.pdbx_description
1 polymer ?
#
loop_
_entity_poly.entity_id
_entity_poly.type
_entity_poly.pdbx_seq_one_letter_code
_entity_poly.pdbx_strand_id
1 'polypeptide(L)'
;SNKIVTLLDALKTEILGGADAAYDTLVEIQQLLQNGTTGLDALLAAVNNRVRFDAAQALTVAEQLQARTNIGAVAATDVGNTDTDFVAVFVGALV
;
A
#
# COMPACT_ATOMS: atom_id res chain seq x y z
N SER A 1 18.90 16.53 47.79
CA SER A 1 18.48 16.68 46.38
C SER A 1 19.09 15.66 45.44
N ASN A 2 20.42 15.51 45.34
CA ASN A 2 21.04 14.65 44.32
C ASN A 2 20.58 13.19 44.33
N LYS A 3 20.46 12.55 45.52
CA LYS A 3 20.02 11.16 45.62
C LYS A 3 18.59 10.92 45.10
N ILE A 4 17.69 11.89 45.28
CA ILE A 4 16.31 11.79 44.76
C ILE A 4 16.31 11.93 43.23
N VAL A 5 17.08 12.87 42.69
CA VAL A 5 17.20 13.06 41.23
C VAL A 5 17.75 11.78 40.57
N THR A 6 18.81 11.19 41.12
CA THR A 6 19.37 9.94 40.60
C THR A 6 18.37 8.78 40.60
N LEU A 7 17.55 8.65 41.65
CA LEU A 7 16.53 7.61 41.73
C LEU A 7 15.39 7.84 40.73
N LEU A 8 15.03 9.11 40.47
CA LEU A 8 14.03 9.46 39.46
C LEU A 8 14.52 9.17 38.04
N ASP A 9 15.79 9.47 37.74
CA ASP A 9 16.39 9.19 36.42
C ASP A 9 16.51 7.68 36.15
N ALA A 10 16.89 6.91 37.18
CA ALA A 10 16.95 5.45 37.11
C ALA A 10 15.56 4.85 36.86
N LEU A 11 14.54 5.30 37.61
CA LEU A 11 13.16 4.86 37.44
C LEU A 11 12.63 5.22 36.05
N LYS A 12 12.90 6.43 35.55
CA LYS A 12 12.55 6.85 34.19
C LYS A 12 13.18 5.92 33.16
N THR A 13 14.47 5.59 33.31
CA THR A 13 15.21 4.69 32.41
C THR A 13 14.65 3.27 32.42
N GLU A 14 14.32 2.71 33.59
CA GLU A 14 13.71 1.39 33.74
C GLU A 14 12.32 1.31 33.11
N ILE A 15 11.44 2.28 33.38
CA ILE A 15 10.09 2.32 32.82
C ILE A 15 10.13 2.45 31.30
N LEU A 16 11.09 3.20 30.77
CA LEU A 16 11.25 3.38 29.33
C LEU A 16 12.11 2.28 28.68
N GLY A 17 12.71 1.37 29.45
CA GLY A 17 13.64 0.37 28.91
C GLY A 17 14.81 0.98 28.12
N GLY A 18 15.25 2.19 28.48
CA GLY A 18 16.26 2.95 27.74
C GLY A 18 15.75 3.66 26.47
N ALA A 19 14.44 3.72 26.25
CA ALA A 19 13.83 4.26 25.04
C ALA A 19 13.70 5.79 25.03
N ASP A 20 14.37 6.59 25.84
CA ASP A 20 14.05 8.03 26.00
C ASP A 20 13.95 8.79 24.65
N ALA A 21 14.86 8.53 23.70
CA ALA A 21 14.81 9.08 22.34
C ALA A 21 13.79 8.39 21.40
N ALA A 22 13.59 7.08 21.56
CA ALA A 22 12.61 6.33 20.78
C ALA A 22 11.16 6.63 21.24
N TYR A 23 10.96 6.88 22.53
CA TYR A 23 9.71 7.30 23.16
C TYR A 23 9.32 8.69 22.67
N ASP A 24 10.28 9.63 22.61
CA ASP A 24 10.08 10.94 22.00
C ASP A 24 9.64 10.81 20.54
N THR A 25 10.32 9.95 19.76
CA THR A 25 9.94 9.65 18.37
C THR A 25 8.54 9.03 18.26
N LEU A 26 8.17 8.11 19.15
CA LEU A 26 6.84 7.47 19.14
C LEU A 26 5.73 8.46 19.51
N VAL A 27 6.00 9.40 20.43
CA VAL A 27 5.07 10.48 20.78
C VAL A 27 4.93 11.44 19.60
N GLU A 28 6.01 11.79 18.92
CA GLU A 28 5.99 12.64 17.73
C GLU A 28 5.18 11.99 16.59
N ILE A 29 5.39 10.69 16.33
CA ILE A 29 4.60 9.90 15.37
C ILE A 29 3.12 9.85 15.80
N GLN A 30 2.83 9.60 17.08
CA GLN A 30 1.46 9.60 17.59
C GLN A 30 0.78 10.95 17.36
N GLN A 31 1.48 12.06 17.62
CA GLN A 31 0.96 13.41 17.41
C GLN A 31 0.77 13.72 15.92
N LEU A 32 1.67 13.29 15.05
CA LEU A 32 1.51 13.39 13.59
C LEU A 32 0.27 12.63 13.10
N LEU A 33 0.01 11.44 13.66
CA LEU A 33 -1.18 10.64 13.33
C LEU A 33 -2.48 11.24 13.90
N GLN A 34 -2.44 11.81 15.11
CA GLN A 34 -3.62 12.39 15.76
C GLN A 34 -3.99 13.76 15.19
N ASN A 35 -2.99 14.58 14.86
CA ASN A 35 -3.19 15.94 14.37
C ASN A 35 -3.25 16.02 12.83
N GLY A 36 -2.87 14.95 12.14
CA GLY A 36 -2.74 14.87 10.68
C GLY A 36 -3.72 13.89 10.04
N THR A 37 -5.02 13.99 10.32
CA THR A 37 -6.06 13.18 9.63
C THR A 37 -5.89 13.23 8.11
N THR A 38 -5.50 14.38 7.56
CA THR A 38 -5.21 14.56 6.13
C THR A 38 -4.04 13.71 5.61
N GLY A 39 -3.01 13.47 6.41
CA GLY A 39 -1.82 12.70 6.01
C GLY A 39 -2.10 11.20 5.98
N LEU A 40 -2.80 10.69 7.00
CA LEU A 40 -3.20 9.29 7.05
C LEU A 40 -4.26 8.98 5.98
N ASP A 41 -5.23 9.88 5.77
CA ASP A 41 -6.23 9.74 4.71
C ASP A 41 -5.58 9.78 3.32
N ALA A 42 -4.61 10.67 3.10
CA ALA A 42 -3.86 10.74 1.85
C ALA A 42 -3.03 9.47 1.62
N LEU A 43 -2.39 8.92 2.65
CA LEU A 43 -1.65 7.67 2.57
C LEU A 43 -2.58 6.50 2.26
N LEU A 44 -3.72 6.41 2.96
CA LEU A 44 -4.72 5.37 2.73
C LEU A 44 -5.29 5.45 1.31
N ALA A 45 -5.61 6.65 0.84
CA ALA A 45 -6.05 6.88 -0.54
C ALA A 45 -4.97 6.47 -1.54
N ALA A 46 -3.71 6.85 -1.31
CA ALA A 46 -2.60 6.49 -2.19
C ALA A 46 -2.35 4.98 -2.25
N VAL A 47 -2.54 4.25 -1.15
CA VAL A 47 -2.47 2.79 -1.09
C VAL A 47 -3.65 2.16 -1.83
N ASN A 48 -4.88 2.65 -1.62
CA ASN A 48 -6.07 2.16 -2.31
C ASN A 48 -6.00 2.35 -3.83
N ASN A 49 -5.27 3.37 -4.30
CA ASN A 49 -5.07 3.64 -5.72
C ASN A 49 -3.99 2.77 -6.39
N ARG A 50 -3.38 1.82 -5.67
CA ARG A 50 -2.39 0.90 -6.28
C ARG A 50 -3.06 -0.29 -6.93
N VAL A 51 -2.47 -0.72 -8.04
CA VAL A 51 -2.88 -1.92 -8.76
C VAL A 51 -2.44 -3.13 -7.95
N ARG A 52 -3.38 -3.96 -7.51
CA ARG A 52 -3.10 -5.19 -6.78
C ARG A 52 -2.76 -6.32 -7.74
N PHE A 53 -1.72 -7.07 -7.41
CA PHE A 53 -1.29 -8.26 -8.18
C PHE A 53 -1.63 -9.57 -7.46
N ASP A 54 -1.93 -9.50 -6.17
CA ASP A 54 -2.13 -10.63 -5.26
C ASP A 54 -3.61 -11.05 -5.12
N ALA A 55 -4.53 -10.21 -5.57
CA ALA A 55 -5.96 -10.43 -5.44
C ALA A 55 -6.75 -9.66 -6.51
N ALA A 56 -8.00 -10.10 -6.73
CA ALA A 56 -8.94 -9.36 -7.56
C ALA A 56 -9.17 -7.94 -7.02
N GLN A 57 -9.34 -7.00 -7.94
CA GLN A 57 -9.58 -5.58 -7.67
C GLN A 57 -10.76 -5.09 -8.53
N ALA A 58 -11.73 -4.44 -7.90
CA ALA A 58 -12.85 -3.82 -8.60
C ALA A 58 -12.47 -2.37 -8.95
N LEU A 59 -12.31 -2.09 -10.25
CA LEU A 59 -11.95 -0.77 -10.77
C LEU A 59 -13.01 -0.31 -11.78
N THR A 60 -13.30 0.97 -11.80
CA THR A 60 -14.08 1.60 -12.87
C THR A 60 -13.36 1.50 -14.21
N VAL A 61 -14.06 1.70 -15.32
CA VAL A 61 -13.47 1.62 -16.68
C VAL A 61 -12.30 2.59 -16.85
N ALA A 62 -12.41 3.81 -16.34
CA ALA A 62 -11.35 4.82 -16.42
C ALA A 62 -10.10 4.42 -15.59
N GLU A 63 -10.31 3.89 -14.38
CA GLU A 63 -9.23 3.42 -13.52
C GLU A 63 -8.53 2.20 -14.13
N GLN A 64 -9.27 1.28 -14.75
CA GLN A 64 -8.69 0.15 -15.47
C GLN A 64 -7.81 0.61 -16.63
N LEU A 65 -8.24 1.62 -17.40
CA LEU A 65 -7.44 2.19 -18.48
C LEU A 65 -6.13 2.77 -17.94
N GLN A 66 -6.20 3.61 -16.90
CA GLN A 66 -5.01 4.20 -16.30
C GLN A 66 -4.07 3.13 -15.73
N ALA A 67 -4.61 2.13 -15.03
CA ALA A 67 -3.85 1.01 -14.47
C ALA A 67 -3.10 0.26 -15.56
N ARG A 68 -3.78 -0.10 -16.67
CA ARG A 68 -3.16 -0.77 -17.81
C ARG A 68 -2.07 0.07 -18.47
N THR A 69 -2.31 1.37 -18.68
CA THR A 69 -1.30 2.30 -19.21
C THR A 69 -0.06 2.34 -18.32
N ASN A 70 -0.23 2.38 -16.99
CA ASN A 70 0.90 2.44 -16.06
C ASN A 70 1.80 1.19 -16.10
N ILE A 71 1.22 0.01 -16.36
CA ILE A 71 1.95 -1.27 -16.37
C ILE A 71 2.23 -1.79 -17.79
N GLY A 72 1.90 -1.02 -18.83
CA GLY A 72 2.08 -1.42 -20.23
C GLY A 72 1.20 -2.60 -20.68
N ALA A 73 0.00 -2.74 -20.12
CA ALA A 73 -0.97 -3.78 -20.50
C ALA A 73 -2.02 -3.27 -21.51
N VAL A 74 -2.69 -4.21 -22.19
CA VAL A 74 -3.80 -3.96 -23.15
C VAL A 74 -5.10 -4.58 -22.66
N ALA A 75 -6.27 -4.08 -23.10
CA ALA A 75 -7.53 -4.67 -22.69
C ALA A 75 -7.78 -6.00 -23.40
N ALA A 76 -8.46 -6.95 -22.75
CA ALA A 76 -8.83 -8.21 -23.38
C ALA A 76 -9.69 -8.01 -24.65
N THR A 77 -10.53 -6.98 -24.67
CA THR A 77 -11.34 -6.61 -25.85
C THR A 77 -10.50 -6.17 -27.04
N ASP A 78 -9.29 -5.65 -26.80
CA ASP A 78 -8.38 -5.19 -27.86
C ASP A 78 -7.62 -6.37 -28.48
N VAL A 79 -7.45 -7.47 -27.73
CA VAL A 79 -6.76 -8.69 -28.17
C VAL A 79 -7.73 -9.71 -28.77
N GLY A 80 -8.96 -9.77 -28.28
CA GLY A 80 -9.95 -10.78 -28.67
C GLY A 80 -9.79 -12.09 -27.87
N ASN A 81 -10.33 -13.19 -28.41
CA ASN A 81 -10.26 -14.49 -27.74
C ASN A 81 -8.87 -15.11 -27.91
N THR A 82 -8.05 -15.03 -26.85
CA THR A 82 -6.70 -15.59 -26.79
C THR A 82 -6.66 -17.11 -26.78
N ASP A 83 -7.80 -17.77 -26.55
CA ASP A 83 -7.90 -19.24 -26.54
C ASP A 83 -8.26 -19.81 -27.93
N THR A 84 -8.38 -18.96 -28.95
CA THR A 84 -8.74 -19.40 -30.31
C THR A 84 -7.62 -20.22 -30.95
N ASP A 85 -7.89 -21.49 -31.24
CA ASP A 85 -7.02 -22.33 -32.07
C ASP A 85 -7.22 -21.98 -33.55
N PHE A 86 -6.39 -21.08 -34.06
CA PHE A 86 -6.44 -20.68 -35.47
C PHE A 86 -6.11 -21.80 -36.45
N VAL A 87 -5.37 -22.84 -36.03
CA VAL A 87 -5.08 -24.00 -36.88
C VAL A 87 -6.36 -24.82 -37.06
N ALA A 88 -7.08 -25.09 -35.98
CA ALA A 88 -8.36 -25.79 -36.05
C ALA A 88 -9.39 -25.02 -36.90
N VAL A 89 -9.49 -23.69 -36.73
CA VAL A 89 -10.37 -22.84 -37.57
C VAL A 89 -9.99 -22.93 -39.04
N PHE A 90 -8.70 -22.84 -39.35
CA PHE A 90 -8.22 -22.93 -40.74
C PHE A 90 -8.51 -24.30 -41.36
N VAL A 91 -8.18 -25.39 -40.66
CA VAL A 91 -8.40 -26.76 -41.16
C VAL A 91 -9.89 -27.04 -41.36
N GLY A 92 -10.75 -26.59 -40.44
CA GLY A 92 -12.20 -26.74 -40.56
C GLY A 92 -12.80 -25.95 -41.74
N ALA A 93 -12.13 -24.92 -42.25
CA ALA A 93 -12.58 -24.15 -43.41
C ALA A 93 -12.16 -24.78 -44.75
N LEU A 94 -11.30 -25.80 -44.74
CA LEU A 94 -10.82 -26.49 -45.95
C LEU A 94 -11.69 -27.70 -46.36
N VAL A 95 -12.66 -28.10 -45.52
CA VAL A 95 -13.52 -29.27 -45.75
C VAL A 95 -14.87 -28.91 -46.36
#